data_AF-A0A8T4TT43-F1
#
_entry.id   AF-A0A8T4TT43-F1
#
_cell.length_a   1.000
_cell.length_b   1.000
_cell.length_c   1.000
_cell.angle_alpha   90.00
_cell.angle_beta   90.00
_cell.angle_gamma   90.00
#
_symmetry.space_group_name_H-M   'P 1'
#
loop_
_entity.id
_entity.type
_entity.pdbx_description
1 polymer ?
#
loop_
_entity_poly.entity_id
_entity_poly.type
_entity_poly.pdbx_seq_one_letter_code
_entity_poly.pdbx_strand_id
1 'polypeptide(L)'
;MSIFYSGGDKLGMLGWVSRFLGGAFFGLGLTLLLAGILAGYVTGDVDVLRGKGEELVESLFASPEFLETLMLQESQYSSLEEIRSVCETNSEIEECYILRQIEENPKELVENNPSLSQGVNEVNKQIDELADKIKSFEQASKKVITGSVVLIVLGVLFTFLGYMDWKKASYKICVKGAVTSGLAAIYYKVIQNLLVGDLLAEKIQIGAIPLAPVKELLAAWITPAFDKIFVLALSLTIIFILLAVGFYFLKKKDLKKDNKRE
;
A
#
# COMPACT_ATOMS: atom_id res chain seq x y z
N MET A 1 -27.11 -41.63 -42.66
CA MET A 1 -26.72 -40.20 -42.61
C MET A 1 -26.57 -39.82 -41.15
N SER A 2 -25.51 -40.33 -40.53
CA SER A 2 -25.29 -40.34 -39.08
C SER A 2 -23.80 -40.21 -38.84
N ILE A 3 -23.29 -38.99 -39.02
CA ILE A 3 -21.90 -38.60 -38.71
C ILE A 3 -21.97 -37.27 -37.97
N PHE A 4 -22.61 -37.24 -36.80
CA PHE A 4 -22.60 -36.08 -35.90
C PHE A 4 -22.92 -36.52 -34.47
N TYR A 5 -22.09 -37.36 -33.84
CA TYR A 5 -22.26 -37.62 -32.41
C TYR A 5 -20.97 -37.85 -31.60
N SER A 6 -19.78 -37.60 -32.18
CA SER A 6 -18.50 -37.71 -31.45
C SER A 6 -17.78 -36.37 -31.24
N GLY A 7 -18.27 -35.27 -31.83
CA GLY A 7 -17.68 -33.92 -31.72
C GLY A 7 -18.16 -33.08 -30.54
N GLY A 8 -19.27 -33.46 -29.88
CA GLY A 8 -19.92 -32.65 -28.84
C GLY A 8 -19.09 -32.48 -27.57
N ASP A 9 -18.43 -33.55 -27.10
CA ASP A 9 -17.67 -33.53 -25.86
C ASP A 9 -16.38 -32.72 -25.96
N LYS A 10 -15.68 -32.79 -27.10
CA LYS A 10 -14.45 -32.02 -27.34
C LYS A 10 -14.73 -30.52 -27.48
N LEU A 11 -15.79 -30.14 -28.19
CA LEU A 11 -16.23 -28.74 -28.30
C LEU A 11 -16.72 -28.18 -26.96
N GLY A 12 -17.44 -28.99 -26.17
CA GLY A 12 -17.86 -28.63 -24.81
C GLY A 12 -16.66 -28.42 -23.87
N MET A 13 -15.68 -29.32 -23.93
CA MET A 13 -14.45 -29.25 -23.12
C MET A 13 -13.58 -28.05 -23.49
N LEU A 14 -13.37 -27.78 -24.79
CA LEU A 14 -12.65 -26.58 -25.27
C LEU A 14 -13.35 -25.29 -24.83
N GLY A 15 -14.67 -25.22 -24.94
CA GLY A 15 -15.45 -24.08 -24.47
C GLY A 15 -15.32 -23.87 -22.95
N TRP A 16 -15.31 -24.94 -22.16
CA TRP A 16 -15.11 -24.86 -20.72
C TRP A 16 -13.70 -24.39 -20.35
N VAL A 17 -12.65 -24.98 -20.94
CA VAL A 17 -11.25 -24.59 -20.70
C VAL A 17 -11.03 -23.13 -21.08
N SER A 18 -11.55 -22.68 -22.22
CA SER A 18 -11.44 -21.29 -22.65
C SER A 18 -12.10 -20.32 -21.67
N ARG A 19 -13.28 -20.65 -21.12
CA ARG A 19 -13.94 -19.82 -20.10
C ARG A 19 -13.13 -19.77 -18.80
N PHE A 20 -12.56 -20.90 -18.38
CA PHE A 20 -11.77 -20.99 -17.17
C PHE A 20 -10.48 -20.16 -17.29
N LEU A 21 -9.70 -20.37 -18.35
CA LEU A 21 -8.48 -19.60 -18.63
C LEU A 21 -8.78 -18.12 -18.79
N GLY A 22 -9.84 -17.78 -19.54
CA GLY A 22 -10.25 -16.39 -19.74
C GLY A 22 -10.58 -15.71 -18.41
N GLY A 23 -11.36 -16.38 -17.56
CA GLY A 23 -11.64 -15.90 -16.22
C GLY A 23 -10.37 -15.77 -15.38
N ALA A 24 -9.49 -16.76 -15.37
CA ALA A 24 -8.27 -16.77 -14.56
C ALA A 24 -7.33 -15.63 -14.97
N PHE A 25 -7.03 -15.47 -16.26
CA PHE A 25 -6.18 -14.39 -16.76
C PHE A 25 -6.77 -13.01 -16.49
N PHE A 26 -8.08 -12.84 -16.66
CA PHE A 26 -8.73 -11.56 -16.33
C PHE A 26 -8.60 -11.23 -14.84
N GLY A 27 -8.87 -12.21 -13.96
CA GLY A 27 -8.78 -12.02 -12.51
C GLY A 27 -7.36 -11.72 -12.06
N LEU A 28 -6.39 -12.55 -12.47
CA LEU A 28 -4.97 -12.35 -12.15
C LEU A 28 -4.45 -11.03 -12.73
N GLY A 29 -4.80 -10.72 -13.98
CA GLY A 29 -4.42 -9.46 -14.62
C GLY A 29 -4.98 -8.25 -13.86
N LEU A 30 -6.24 -8.27 -13.44
CA LEU A 30 -6.82 -7.18 -12.66
C LEU A 30 -6.16 -7.04 -11.28
N THR A 31 -5.88 -8.14 -10.59
CA THR A 31 -5.18 -8.12 -9.29
C THR A 31 -3.76 -7.57 -9.43
N LEU A 32 -2.99 -8.04 -10.43
CA LEU A 32 -1.64 -7.56 -10.68
C LEU A 32 -1.62 -6.10 -11.14
N LEU A 33 -2.64 -5.66 -11.88
CA LEU A 33 -2.79 -4.26 -12.28
C LEU A 33 -2.94 -3.37 -11.05
N LEU A 34 -3.85 -3.72 -10.13
CA LEU A 34 -4.06 -2.95 -8.90
C LEU A 34 -2.83 -2.96 -7.98
N ALA A 35 -2.17 -4.12 -7.83
CA ALA A 35 -0.93 -4.23 -7.08
C ALA A 35 0.21 -3.39 -7.71
N GLY A 36 0.33 -3.41 -9.03
CA GLY A 36 1.31 -2.62 -9.77
C GLY A 36 1.07 -1.11 -9.65
N ILE A 37 -0.19 -0.67 -9.68
CA ILE A 37 -0.56 0.73 -9.47
C ILE A 37 -0.26 1.17 -8.03
N LEU A 38 -0.61 0.34 -7.03
CA LEU A 38 -0.28 0.62 -5.63
C LEU A 38 1.24 0.75 -5.44
N ALA A 39 2.02 -0.21 -5.98
CA ALA A 39 3.47 -0.13 -5.97
C ALA A 39 3.95 1.16 -6.63
N GLY A 40 3.36 1.55 -7.77
CA GLY A 40 3.63 2.82 -8.43
C GLY A 40 3.39 4.05 -7.54
N TYR A 41 2.27 4.10 -6.81
CA TYR A 41 2.00 5.19 -5.86
C TYR A 41 3.01 5.22 -4.72
N VAL A 42 3.33 4.07 -4.13
CA VAL A 42 4.31 3.96 -3.04
C VAL A 42 5.70 4.40 -3.50
N THR A 43 6.14 3.97 -4.69
CA THR A 43 7.45 4.35 -5.24
C THR A 43 7.50 5.80 -5.73
N GLY A 44 6.37 6.34 -6.21
CA GLY A 44 6.30 7.70 -6.74
C GLY A 44 6.34 8.77 -5.65
N ASP A 45 5.79 8.47 -4.47
CA ASP A 45 5.74 9.38 -3.32
C ASP A 45 6.92 9.16 -2.34
N VAL A 46 7.90 8.30 -2.66
CA VAL A 46 9.03 7.97 -1.75
C VAL A 46 9.98 9.15 -1.51
N ASP A 47 10.05 10.11 -2.43
CA ASP A 47 10.89 11.30 -2.28
C ASP A 47 10.42 12.19 -1.11
N VAL A 48 9.19 12.02 -0.61
CA VAL A 48 8.66 12.71 0.58
C VAL A 48 9.42 12.32 1.85
N LEU A 49 10.09 11.17 1.86
CA LEU A 49 10.92 10.72 2.98
C LEU A 49 12.29 11.41 3.02
N ARG A 50 12.78 11.95 1.89
CA ARG A 50 14.13 12.52 1.81
C ARG A 50 14.27 13.76 2.69
N GLY A 51 15.36 13.83 3.44
CA GLY A 51 15.63 14.95 4.36
C GLY A 51 14.72 15.00 5.59
N LYS A 52 13.88 13.98 5.84
CA LYS A 52 13.04 13.90 7.04
C LYS A 52 13.79 13.42 8.29
N GLY A 53 15.09 13.16 8.21
CA GLY A 53 15.90 12.75 9.37
C GLY A 53 15.95 13.81 10.46
N GLU A 54 15.94 15.11 10.12
CA GLU A 54 15.88 16.19 11.11
C GLU A 54 14.55 16.17 11.89
N GLU A 55 13.42 16.10 11.17
CA GLU A 55 12.08 16.03 11.77
C GLU A 55 11.89 14.75 12.59
N LEU A 56 12.48 13.64 12.12
CA LEU A 56 12.52 12.40 12.90
C LEU A 56 13.30 12.60 14.19
N VAL A 57 14.48 13.21 14.15
CA VAL A 57 15.31 13.43 15.33
C VAL A 57 14.65 14.41 16.32
N GLU A 58 14.02 15.48 15.85
CA GLU A 58 13.22 16.38 16.70
C GLU A 58 12.09 15.64 17.42
N SER A 59 11.37 14.79 16.70
CA SER A 59 10.29 14.00 17.27
C SER A 59 10.78 12.88 18.19
N LEU A 60 12.00 12.37 17.99
CA LEU A 60 12.68 11.50 18.96
C LEU A 60 12.98 12.25 20.26
N PHE A 61 13.51 13.48 20.21
CA PHE A 61 13.76 14.29 21.41
C PHE A 61 12.48 14.71 22.15
N ALA A 62 11.35 14.82 21.44
CA ALA A 62 10.04 15.04 22.06
C ALA A 62 9.49 13.80 22.79
N SER A 63 10.08 12.61 22.61
CA SER A 63 9.69 11.39 23.29
C SER A 63 10.32 11.32 24.69
N PRO A 64 9.52 11.21 25.77
CA PRO A 64 10.04 11.07 27.13
C PRO A 64 10.95 9.84 27.30
N GLU A 65 10.64 8.75 26.61
CA GLU A 65 11.37 7.47 26.69
C GLU A 65 12.78 7.59 26.08
N PHE A 66 12.89 8.31 24.96
CA PHE A 66 14.19 8.58 24.33
C PHE A 66 15.01 9.54 25.16
N LEU A 67 14.36 10.62 25.65
CA LEU A 67 14.97 11.61 26.52
C LEU A 67 15.54 10.95 27.78
N GLU A 68 14.76 10.08 28.41
CA GLU A 68 15.16 9.33 29.59
C GLU A 68 16.34 8.40 29.27
N THR A 69 16.29 7.65 28.17
CA THR A 69 17.41 6.79 27.79
C THR A 69 18.69 7.59 27.53
N LEU A 70 18.59 8.73 26.85
CA LEU A 70 19.72 9.57 26.48
C LEU A 70 20.35 10.23 27.72
N MET A 71 19.51 10.72 28.64
CA MET A 71 19.97 11.33 29.89
C MET A 71 20.54 10.29 30.88
N LEU A 72 19.99 9.09 30.94
CA LEU A 72 20.48 8.02 31.83
C LEU A 72 21.76 7.35 31.33
N GLN A 73 22.05 7.43 30.03
CA GLN A 73 23.27 6.84 29.47
C GLN A 73 24.53 7.60 29.89
N GLU A 74 24.42 8.91 30.13
CA GLU A 74 25.55 9.77 30.52
C GLU A 74 25.53 10.22 31.99
N SER A 75 24.47 9.93 32.74
CA SER A 75 24.31 10.41 34.12
C SER A 75 24.42 9.30 35.19
N GLN A 76 24.62 9.72 36.44
CA GLN A 76 24.64 8.83 37.61
C GLN A 76 23.23 8.58 38.19
N TYR A 77 22.22 9.21 37.61
CA TYR A 77 20.84 9.19 38.13
C TYR A 77 20.09 7.95 37.63
N SER A 78 19.03 7.59 38.34
CA SER A 78 18.26 6.36 38.07
C SER A 78 17.00 6.61 37.23
N SER A 79 16.53 7.86 37.13
CA SER A 79 15.40 8.25 36.29
C SER A 79 15.46 9.72 35.86
N LEU A 80 14.67 10.07 34.85
CA LEU A 80 14.51 11.46 34.40
C LEU A 80 13.84 12.35 35.47
N GLU A 81 12.88 11.82 36.24
CA GLU A 81 12.28 12.52 37.39
C GLU A 81 13.31 12.90 38.45
N GLU A 82 14.30 12.03 38.71
CA GLU A 82 15.35 12.31 39.68
C GLU A 82 16.20 13.49 39.22
N ILE A 83 16.58 13.52 37.94
CA ILE A 83 17.30 14.65 37.32
C ILE A 83 16.49 15.95 37.44
N ARG A 84 15.19 15.92 37.09
CA ARG A 84 14.31 17.10 37.22
C ARG A 84 14.23 17.61 38.66
N SER A 85 14.10 16.72 39.64
CA SER A 85 14.04 17.10 41.05
C SER A 85 15.35 17.74 41.55
N VAL A 86 16.49 17.25 41.05
CA VAL A 86 17.79 17.84 41.34
C VAL A 86 17.91 19.21 40.65
N CYS A 87 17.41 19.37 39.42
CA CYS A 87 17.39 20.66 38.73
C CYS A 87 16.53 21.73 39.39
N GLU A 88 15.45 21.33 40.07
CA GLU A 88 14.64 22.25 40.89
C GLU A 88 15.42 22.75 42.11
N THR A 89 16.36 21.96 42.61
CA THR A 89 17.11 22.23 43.85
C THR A 89 18.49 22.85 43.57
N ASN A 90 19.10 22.51 42.43
CA ASN A 90 20.40 23.00 41.98
C ASN A 90 20.43 23.08 40.44
N SER A 91 20.10 24.26 39.90
CA SER A 91 20.00 24.50 38.46
C SER A 91 21.35 24.65 37.75
N GLU A 92 22.48 24.68 38.47
CA GLU A 92 23.80 24.95 37.90
C GLU A 92 24.55 23.69 37.45
N ILE A 93 23.99 22.49 37.68
CA ILE A 93 24.61 21.24 37.21
C ILE A 93 24.44 21.07 35.70
N GLU A 94 25.42 20.41 35.09
CA GLU A 94 25.55 20.26 33.63
C GLU A 94 24.34 19.53 33.01
N GLU A 95 23.80 18.53 33.71
CA GLU A 95 22.64 17.75 33.30
C GLU A 95 21.37 18.61 33.20
N CYS A 96 21.23 19.65 34.04
CA CYS A 96 20.11 20.58 33.97
C CYS A 96 20.23 21.54 32.80
N TYR A 97 21.45 21.93 32.43
CA TYR A 97 21.69 22.72 31.24
C TYR A 97 21.35 21.92 29.97
N ILE A 98 21.78 20.67 29.90
CA ILE A 98 21.49 19.75 28.79
C ILE A 98 19.98 19.49 28.70
N LEU A 99 19.32 19.14 29.81
CA LEU A 99 17.88 18.89 29.85
C LEU A 99 17.09 20.11 29.35
N ARG A 100 17.47 21.31 29.81
CA ARG A 100 16.84 22.56 29.39
C ARG A 100 17.06 22.87 27.91
N GLN A 101 18.26 22.61 27.37
CA GLN A 101 18.52 22.75 25.94
C GLN A 101 17.69 21.78 25.09
N ILE A 102 17.51 20.53 25.55
CA ILE A 102 16.68 19.56 24.83
C ILE A 102 15.19 19.95 24.88
N GLU A 103 14.70 20.43 26.02
CA GLU A 103 13.30 20.81 26.20
C GLU A 103 12.94 22.15 25.52
N GLU A 104 13.83 23.14 25.56
CA GLU A 104 13.58 24.48 25.01
C GLU A 104 13.93 24.58 23.51
N ASN A 105 15.01 23.94 23.04
CA ASN A 105 15.47 24.12 21.65
C ASN A 105 16.30 22.92 21.12
N PRO A 106 15.66 21.75 20.88
CA PRO A 106 16.37 20.52 20.48
C PRO A 106 17.10 20.64 19.13
N LYS A 107 16.66 21.53 18.23
CA LYS A 107 17.36 21.83 16.97
C LYS A 107 18.75 22.41 17.20
N GLU A 108 18.82 23.39 18.08
CA GLU A 108 20.06 24.10 18.38
C GLU A 108 21.07 23.16 19.06
N LEU A 109 20.59 22.20 19.86
CA LEU A 109 21.43 21.15 20.42
C LEU A 109 22.03 20.26 19.32
N VAL A 110 21.24 19.83 18.34
CA VAL A 110 21.73 19.00 17.22
C VAL A 110 22.73 19.76 16.35
N GLU A 111 22.48 21.04 16.07
CA GLU A 111 23.36 21.89 15.27
C GLU A 111 24.69 22.19 15.99
N ASN A 112 24.64 22.42 17.30
CA ASN A 112 25.81 22.77 18.10
C ASN A 112 26.64 21.56 18.56
N ASN A 113 26.12 20.34 18.45
CA ASN A 113 26.84 19.11 18.78
C ASN A 113 27.27 18.35 17.52
N PRO A 114 28.57 18.33 17.17
CA PRO A 114 29.07 17.67 15.96
C PRO A 114 28.72 16.18 15.88
N SER A 115 28.68 15.47 17.02
CA SER A 115 28.32 14.06 17.11
C SER A 115 26.85 13.80 16.74
N LEU A 116 25.93 14.64 17.25
CA LEU A 116 24.50 14.56 16.95
C LEU A 116 24.23 14.94 15.50
N SER A 117 24.82 16.03 15.03
CA SER A 117 24.73 16.45 13.62
C SER A 117 25.22 15.36 12.66
N GLN A 118 26.33 14.68 12.99
CA GLN A 118 26.82 13.54 12.22
C GLN A 118 25.85 12.35 12.25
N GLY A 119 25.22 12.07 13.39
CA GLY A 119 24.18 11.05 13.53
C GLY A 119 22.95 11.34 12.65
N VAL A 120 22.46 12.57 12.63
CA VAL A 120 21.34 13.00 11.77
C VAL A 120 21.68 12.85 10.29
N ASN A 121 22.89 13.23 9.89
CA ASN A 121 23.36 13.06 8.52
C ASN A 121 23.40 11.58 8.10
N GLU A 122 23.81 10.68 8.98
CA GLU A 122 23.81 9.24 8.70
C GLU A 122 22.38 8.68 8.60
N VAL A 123 21.45 9.13 9.47
CA VAL A 123 20.03 8.77 9.37
C VAL A 123 19.43 9.26 8.04
N ASN A 124 19.69 10.50 7.66
CA ASN A 124 19.27 11.05 6.36
C ASN A 124 19.81 10.22 5.20
N LYS A 125 21.09 9.84 5.25
CA LYS A 125 21.70 8.99 4.24
C LYS A 125 21.05 7.60 4.16
N GLN A 126 20.72 6.98 5.30
CA GLN A 126 20.01 5.70 5.32
C GLN A 126 18.59 5.81 4.74
N ILE A 127 17.88 6.90 5.05
CA ILE A 127 16.56 7.18 4.48
C ILE A 127 16.67 7.40 2.96
N ASP A 128 17.67 8.14 2.50
CA ASP A 128 17.92 8.38 1.07
C ASP A 128 18.28 7.07 0.34
N GLU A 129 19.13 6.23 0.92
CA GLU A 129 19.46 4.91 0.37
C GLU A 129 18.23 3.99 0.30
N LEU A 130 17.36 4.03 1.33
CA LEU A 130 16.09 3.31 1.32
C LEU A 130 15.16 3.85 0.22
N ALA A 131 15.06 5.17 0.09
CA ALA A 131 14.27 5.83 -0.94
C ALA A 131 14.76 5.45 -2.34
N ASP A 132 16.07 5.43 -2.59
CA ASP A 132 16.67 5.01 -3.86
C ASP A 132 16.39 3.53 -4.16
N LYS A 133 16.52 2.65 -3.16
CA LYS A 133 16.16 1.22 -3.31
C LYS A 133 14.69 1.06 -3.67
N ILE A 134 13.79 1.76 -2.98
CA ILE A 134 12.35 1.72 -3.28
C ILE A 134 12.08 2.26 -4.69
N LYS A 135 12.70 3.38 -5.06
CA LYS A 135 12.57 4.02 -6.37
C LYS A 135 13.04 3.13 -7.51
N SER A 136 14.04 2.27 -7.27
CA SER A 136 14.49 1.28 -8.25
C SER A 136 13.39 0.30 -8.70
N PHE A 137 12.36 0.08 -7.86
CA PHE A 137 11.21 -0.77 -8.20
C PHE A 137 10.20 -0.09 -9.14
N GLU A 138 10.32 1.20 -9.42
CA GLU A 138 9.41 1.93 -10.30
C GLU A 138 9.37 1.33 -11.72
N GLN A 139 10.52 0.87 -12.24
CA GLN A 139 10.53 0.19 -13.55
C GLN A 139 9.85 -1.18 -13.49
N ALA A 140 10.00 -1.90 -12.39
CA ALA A 140 9.36 -3.19 -12.20
C ALA A 140 7.83 -3.04 -12.10
N SER A 141 7.34 -2.03 -11.38
CA SER A 141 5.90 -1.74 -11.29
C SER A 141 5.30 -1.40 -12.66
N LYS A 142 5.98 -0.59 -13.49
CA LYS A 142 5.57 -0.32 -14.88
C LYS A 142 5.49 -1.58 -15.75
N LYS A 143 6.45 -2.50 -15.61
CA LYS A 143 6.43 -3.79 -16.32
C LYS A 143 5.27 -4.67 -15.85
N VAL A 144 5.02 -4.72 -14.54
CA VAL A 144 3.88 -5.46 -13.97
C VAL A 144 2.56 -4.90 -14.49
N ILE A 145 2.38 -3.58 -14.53
CA ILE A 145 1.19 -2.93 -15.09
C ILE A 145 1.02 -3.34 -16.56
N THR A 146 2.06 -3.22 -17.37
CA THR A 146 2.01 -3.57 -18.81
C THR A 146 1.63 -5.04 -19.02
N GLY A 147 2.29 -5.95 -18.30
CA GLY A 147 1.98 -7.39 -18.37
C GLY A 147 0.56 -7.70 -17.90
N SER A 148 0.06 -6.96 -16.90
CA SER A 148 -1.31 -7.08 -16.40
C SER A 148 -2.35 -6.69 -17.44
N VAL A 149 -2.12 -5.61 -18.20
CA VAL A 149 -3.00 -5.22 -19.31
C VAL A 149 -3.05 -6.31 -20.36
N VAL A 150 -1.90 -6.89 -20.73
CA VAL A 150 -1.85 -8.01 -21.70
C VAL A 150 -2.66 -9.21 -21.19
N LEU A 151 -2.51 -9.57 -19.90
CA LEU A 151 -3.28 -10.65 -19.28
C LEU A 151 -4.78 -10.37 -19.26
N ILE A 152 -5.20 -9.13 -18.99
CA ILE A 152 -6.60 -8.72 -19.04
C ILE A 152 -7.15 -8.91 -20.46
N VAL A 153 -6.44 -8.41 -21.48
CA VAL A 153 -6.86 -8.54 -22.89
C VAL A 153 -6.97 -10.01 -23.31
N LEU A 154 -5.97 -10.83 -22.96
CA LEU A 154 -6.04 -12.28 -23.19
C LEU A 154 -7.22 -12.92 -22.46
N GLY A 155 -7.45 -12.54 -21.21
CA GLY A 155 -8.59 -13.00 -20.41
C GLY A 155 -9.94 -12.70 -21.05
N VAL A 156 -10.10 -11.48 -21.58
CA VAL A 156 -11.30 -11.07 -22.32
C VAL A 156 -11.47 -11.91 -23.59
N LEU A 157 -10.41 -12.09 -24.38
CA LEU A 157 -10.44 -12.88 -25.62
C LEU A 157 -10.82 -14.35 -25.37
N PHE A 158 -10.18 -15.01 -24.41
CA PHE A 158 -10.51 -16.40 -24.05
C PHE A 158 -11.92 -16.55 -23.50
N THR A 159 -12.40 -15.56 -22.74
CA THR A 159 -13.79 -15.57 -22.23
C THR A 159 -14.77 -15.43 -23.38
N PHE A 160 -14.48 -14.56 -24.35
CA PHE A 160 -15.29 -14.40 -25.56
C PHE A 160 -15.36 -15.69 -26.38
N LEU A 161 -14.21 -16.31 -26.68
CA LEU A 161 -14.14 -17.59 -27.40
C LEU A 161 -14.89 -18.70 -26.68
N GLY A 162 -14.86 -18.73 -25.35
CA GLY A 162 -15.51 -19.76 -24.55
C GLY A 162 -17.04 -19.67 -24.50
N TYR A 163 -17.61 -18.46 -24.64
CA TYR A 163 -19.06 -18.25 -24.66
C TYR A 163 -19.64 -18.13 -26.07
N MET A 164 -18.84 -17.72 -27.06
CA MET A 164 -19.26 -17.39 -28.43
C MET A 164 -20.43 -16.39 -28.52
N ASP A 165 -20.72 -15.68 -27.43
CA ASP A 165 -21.74 -14.66 -27.31
C ASP A 165 -21.12 -13.48 -26.55
N TRP A 166 -20.92 -12.38 -27.27
CA TRP A 166 -20.27 -11.19 -26.73
C TRP A 166 -21.07 -10.59 -25.56
N LYS A 167 -22.40 -10.67 -25.55
CA LYS A 167 -23.23 -10.11 -24.47
C LYS A 167 -23.06 -10.92 -23.19
N LYS A 168 -23.06 -12.25 -23.31
CA LYS A 168 -22.86 -13.16 -22.19
C LYS A 168 -21.44 -13.09 -21.64
N ALA A 169 -20.43 -13.00 -22.52
CA ALA A 169 -19.04 -12.83 -22.15
C ALA A 169 -18.82 -11.50 -21.40
N SER A 170 -19.27 -10.38 -21.97
CA SER A 170 -19.13 -9.05 -21.37
C SER A 170 -19.83 -8.95 -20.02
N TYR A 171 -21.05 -9.48 -19.89
CA TYR A 171 -21.74 -9.55 -18.60
C TYR A 171 -20.92 -10.32 -17.54
N LYS A 172 -20.38 -11.50 -17.89
CA LYS A 172 -19.58 -12.32 -16.97
C LYS A 172 -18.28 -11.65 -16.57
N ILE A 173 -17.59 -11.00 -17.51
CA ILE A 173 -16.37 -10.23 -17.25
C ILE A 173 -16.68 -9.06 -16.31
N CYS A 174 -17.77 -8.32 -16.55
CA CYS A 174 -18.14 -7.19 -15.71
C CYS A 174 -18.50 -7.63 -14.28
N VAL A 175 -19.28 -8.71 -14.11
CA VAL A 175 -19.57 -9.24 -12.77
C VAL A 175 -18.28 -9.68 -12.07
N LYS A 176 -17.39 -10.39 -12.77
CA LYS A 176 -16.10 -10.80 -12.19
C LYS A 176 -15.23 -9.61 -11.83
N GLY A 177 -15.15 -8.60 -12.70
CA GLY A 177 -14.47 -7.34 -12.47
C GLY A 177 -14.96 -6.65 -11.22
N ALA A 178 -16.29 -6.47 -11.08
CA ALA A 178 -16.90 -5.86 -9.91
C ALA A 178 -16.58 -6.61 -8.61
N VAL A 179 -16.67 -7.95 -8.62
CA VAL A 179 -16.35 -8.75 -7.44
C VAL A 179 -14.87 -8.64 -7.08
N THR A 180 -13.97 -8.78 -8.06
CA THR A 180 -12.53 -8.70 -7.83
C THR A 180 -12.09 -7.32 -7.37
N SER A 181 -12.59 -6.24 -7.99
CA SER A 181 -12.28 -4.87 -7.58
C SER A 181 -12.90 -4.52 -6.22
N GLY A 182 -14.11 -5.01 -5.94
CA GLY A 182 -14.78 -4.80 -4.65
C GLY A 182 -14.04 -5.50 -3.51
N LEU A 183 -13.63 -6.76 -3.71
CA LEU A 183 -12.78 -7.48 -2.77
C LEU A 183 -11.42 -6.78 -2.59
N ALA A 184 -10.83 -6.26 -3.66
CA ALA A 184 -9.59 -5.49 -3.58
C ALA A 184 -9.76 -4.21 -2.76
N ALA A 185 -10.88 -3.48 -2.91
CA ALA A 185 -11.16 -2.29 -2.10
C ALA A 185 -11.25 -2.64 -0.60
N ILE A 186 -11.96 -3.72 -0.25
CA ILE A 186 -12.03 -4.21 1.14
C ILE A 186 -10.64 -4.60 1.63
N TYR A 187 -9.89 -5.36 0.83
CA TYR A 187 -8.54 -5.82 1.16
C TYR A 187 -7.59 -4.66 1.44
N TYR A 188 -7.54 -3.64 0.56
CA TYR A 188 -6.67 -2.49 0.76
C TYR A 188 -7.07 -1.66 1.99
N LYS A 189 -8.38 -1.55 2.29
CA LYS A 189 -8.82 -0.85 3.50
C LYS A 189 -8.46 -1.60 4.77
N VAL A 190 -8.60 -2.92 4.79
CA VAL A 190 -8.23 -3.76 5.94
C VAL A 190 -6.71 -3.74 6.14
N ILE A 191 -5.93 -3.89 5.07
CA ILE A 191 -4.46 -3.86 5.16
C ILE A 191 -3.94 -2.50 5.59
N GLN A 192 -4.52 -1.40 5.12
CA GLN A 192 -4.16 -0.06 5.59
C GLN A 192 -4.27 0.02 7.12
N ASN A 193 -5.39 -0.43 7.69
CA ASN A 193 -5.59 -0.43 9.13
C ASN A 193 -4.61 -1.36 9.87
N LEU A 194 -4.29 -2.54 9.32
CA LEU A 194 -3.38 -3.51 9.94
C LEU A 194 -1.91 -3.11 9.85
N LEU A 195 -1.46 -2.58 8.71
CA LEU A 195 -0.07 -2.14 8.50
C LEU A 195 0.21 -0.88 9.33
N VAL A 196 -0.70 0.09 9.32
CA VAL A 196 -0.53 1.35 10.05
C VAL A 196 -0.77 1.17 11.56
N GLY A 197 -1.65 0.25 11.96
CA GLY A 197 -1.99 -0.01 13.37
C GLY A 197 -1.02 -0.92 14.12
N ASP A 198 -0.86 -2.17 13.68
CA ASP A 198 -0.27 -3.23 14.52
C ASP A 198 1.07 -3.77 13.99
N LEU A 199 1.22 -3.93 12.67
CA LEU A 199 2.40 -4.61 12.08
C LEU A 199 3.68 -3.79 12.11
N LEU A 200 3.58 -2.46 11.98
CA LEU A 200 4.72 -1.55 12.18
C LEU A 200 5.12 -1.46 13.66
N ALA A 201 4.24 -1.81 14.60
CA ALA A 201 4.51 -1.77 16.04
C ALA A 201 5.31 -2.95 16.56
N GLU A 202 5.06 -4.17 16.06
CA GLU A 202 5.75 -5.37 16.55
C GLU A 202 7.09 -5.64 15.88
N LYS A 203 7.29 -5.23 14.61
CA LYS A 203 8.48 -5.64 13.83
C LYS A 203 9.62 -4.63 13.81
N ILE A 204 9.39 -3.38 14.23
CA ILE A 204 10.41 -2.33 14.24
C ILE A 204 10.98 -2.20 15.66
N GLN A 205 11.56 -3.26 16.22
CA GLN A 205 12.39 -3.12 17.43
C GLN A 205 13.77 -2.58 17.02
N ILE A 206 13.85 -1.30 16.67
CA ILE A 206 15.14 -0.62 16.43
C ILE A 206 15.68 -0.15 17.77
N GLY A 207 16.17 -1.08 18.61
CA GLY A 207 16.83 -0.75 19.87
C GLY A 207 16.08 0.28 20.73
N ALA A 208 16.82 1.17 21.41
CA ALA A 208 16.31 2.22 22.28
C ALA A 208 15.61 3.40 21.56
N ILE A 209 15.29 3.27 20.27
CA ILE A 209 14.63 4.34 19.52
C ILE A 209 13.11 4.22 19.71
N PRO A 210 12.41 5.26 20.21
CA PRO A 210 10.97 5.22 20.35
C PRO A 210 10.32 4.99 18.98
N LEU A 211 9.42 4.01 18.93
CA LEU A 211 8.77 3.60 17.69
C LEU A 211 7.75 4.61 17.16
N ALA A 212 7.23 5.49 18.02
CA ALA A 212 6.10 6.36 17.67
C ALA A 212 6.42 7.33 16.51
N PRO A 213 7.55 8.06 16.50
CA PRO A 213 7.84 9.00 15.41
C PRO A 213 8.12 8.31 14.07
N VAL A 214 8.80 7.16 14.10
CA VAL A 214 9.05 6.34 12.90
C VAL A 214 7.74 5.84 12.29
N LYS A 215 6.77 5.46 13.14
CA LYS A 215 5.44 5.03 12.69
C LYS A 215 4.67 6.17 12.03
N GLU A 216 4.67 7.36 12.63
CA GLU A 216 3.97 8.51 12.07
C GLU A 216 4.52 8.90 10.70
N LEU A 217 5.84 8.90 10.55
CA LEU A 217 6.51 9.16 9.26
C LEU A 217 6.11 8.10 8.20
N LEU A 218 6.20 6.82 8.54
CA LEU A 218 5.85 5.73 7.62
C LEU A 218 4.35 5.73 7.28
N ALA A 219 3.49 6.01 8.26
CA ALA A 219 2.06 6.14 8.07
C ALA A 219 1.72 7.31 7.14
N ALA A 220 2.36 8.47 7.33
CA ALA A 220 2.17 9.66 6.49
C ALA A 220 2.57 9.39 5.02
N TRP A 221 3.60 8.58 4.80
CA TRP A 221 4.03 8.18 3.45
C TRP A 221 3.11 7.14 2.79
N ILE A 222 2.73 6.09 3.53
CA ILE A 222 2.02 4.93 2.97
C ILE A 222 0.51 5.18 2.84
N THR A 223 -0.10 5.89 3.79
CA THR A 223 -1.57 6.11 3.85
C THR A 223 -2.14 6.73 2.57
N PRO A 224 -1.54 7.79 1.99
CA PRO A 224 -2.04 8.38 0.75
C PRO A 224 -2.06 7.38 -0.42
N ALA A 225 -1.08 6.49 -0.52
CA ALA A 225 -1.04 5.46 -1.56
C ALA A 225 -2.19 4.46 -1.41
N PHE A 226 -2.49 4.06 -0.16
CA PHE A 226 -3.63 3.18 0.14
C PHE A 226 -4.99 3.83 -0.12
N ASP A 227 -5.15 5.12 0.20
CA ASP A 227 -6.40 5.83 -0.07
C ASP A 227 -6.62 5.99 -1.58
N LYS A 228 -5.58 6.35 -2.34
CA LYS A 228 -5.64 6.45 -3.81
C LYS A 228 -6.05 5.11 -4.44
N ILE A 229 -5.44 3.98 -4.02
CA ILE A 229 -5.81 2.66 -4.59
C ILE A 229 -7.20 2.21 -4.15
N PHE A 230 -7.62 2.51 -2.92
CA PHE A 230 -8.96 2.22 -2.43
C PHE A 230 -10.02 2.92 -3.28
N VAL A 231 -9.86 4.22 -3.50
CA VAL A 231 -10.76 5.02 -4.35
C VAL A 231 -10.79 4.49 -5.79
N LEU A 232 -9.63 4.11 -6.34
CA LEU A 232 -9.55 3.50 -7.67
C LEU A 232 -10.32 2.17 -7.74
N ALA A 233 -10.08 1.26 -6.80
CA ALA A 233 -10.74 -0.05 -6.75
C ALA A 233 -12.26 0.09 -6.56
N LEU A 234 -12.71 1.03 -5.74
CA LEU A 234 -14.12 1.35 -5.55
C LEU A 234 -14.74 1.92 -6.83
N SER A 235 -14.05 2.84 -7.51
CA SER A 235 -14.49 3.43 -8.79
C SER A 235 -14.63 2.37 -9.87
N LEU A 236 -13.66 1.47 -9.99
CA LEU A 236 -13.72 0.32 -10.91
C LEU A 236 -14.90 -0.59 -10.61
N THR A 237 -15.18 -0.84 -9.32
CA THR A 237 -16.33 -1.64 -8.89
C THR A 237 -17.64 -1.03 -9.37
N ILE A 238 -17.82 0.28 -9.18
CA ILE A 238 -19.01 1.00 -9.63
C ILE A 238 -19.15 0.92 -11.16
N ILE A 239 -18.06 1.17 -11.90
CA ILE A 239 -18.05 1.09 -13.37
C ILE A 239 -18.46 -0.31 -13.84
N PHE A 240 -17.87 -1.36 -13.25
CA PHE A 240 -18.19 -2.74 -13.62
C PHE A 240 -19.64 -3.12 -13.28
N ILE A 241 -20.20 -2.64 -12.17
CA ILE A 241 -21.61 -2.84 -11.83
C ILE A 241 -22.52 -2.18 -12.87
N LEU A 242 -22.25 -0.91 -13.23
CA LEU A 242 -23.04 -0.20 -14.25
C LEU A 242 -23.00 -0.92 -15.60
N LEU A 243 -21.82 -1.37 -16.04
CA LEU A 243 -21.66 -2.15 -17.26
C LEU A 243 -22.38 -3.50 -17.17
N ALA A 244 -22.29 -4.21 -16.04
CA ALA A 244 -22.99 -5.48 -15.84
C ALA A 244 -24.51 -5.30 -15.93
N VAL A 245 -25.06 -4.25 -15.33
CA VAL A 245 -26.48 -3.89 -15.42
C VAL A 245 -26.87 -3.58 -16.86
N GLY A 246 -26.07 -2.78 -17.58
CA GLY A 246 -26.28 -2.48 -19.00
C GLY A 246 -26.34 -3.74 -19.87
N PHE A 247 -25.36 -4.63 -19.74
CA PHE A 247 -25.32 -5.90 -20.48
C PHE A 247 -26.45 -6.85 -20.08
N TYR A 248 -26.87 -6.84 -18.81
CA TYR A 248 -28.02 -7.61 -18.35
C TYR A 248 -29.31 -7.18 -19.07
N PHE A 249 -29.57 -5.87 -19.20
CA PHE A 249 -30.73 -5.37 -19.92
C PHE A 249 -30.67 -5.67 -21.43
N LEU A 250 -29.49 -5.56 -22.05
CA LEU A 250 -29.29 -5.92 -23.45
C LEU A 250 -29.59 -7.40 -23.70
N LYS A 251 -29.11 -8.29 -22.82
CA LYS A 251 -29.42 -9.72 -22.87
C LYS A 251 -30.91 -10.00 -22.71
N LYS A 252 -31.58 -9.31 -21.76
CA LYS A 252 -33.02 -9.50 -21.49
C LYS A 252 -33.91 -9.02 -22.65
N LYS A 253 -33.49 -7.99 -23.39
CA LYS A 253 -34.25 -7.47 -24.55
C LYS A 253 -34.28 -8.43 -25.72
N ASP A 254 -33.20 -9.16 -25.98
CA ASP A 254 -33.15 -10.13 -27.09
C ASP A 254 -34.04 -11.35 -26.81
N LEU A 255 -33.98 -11.89 -25.60
CA LEU A 255 -34.83 -13.02 -25.19
C LEU A 255 -36.33 -12.69 -25.30
N LYS A 256 -36.73 -11.42 -25.10
CA LYS A 256 -38.11 -10.96 -25.31
C LYS A 256 -38.48 -10.74 -26.77
N LYS A 257 -37.51 -10.53 -27.66
CA LYS A 257 -37.76 -10.39 -29.10
C LYS A 257 -37.92 -11.75 -29.77
N ASP A 258 -37.17 -12.76 -29.33
CA ASP A 258 -37.25 -14.12 -29.87
C ASP A 258 -38.58 -14.78 -29.48
N ASN A 259 -39.02 -14.66 -28.21
CA ASN A 259 -40.33 -15.13 -27.74
C ASN A 259 -41.55 -14.39 -28.35
N LYS A 260 -41.34 -13.32 -29.13
CA LYS A 260 -42.41 -12.60 -29.84
C LYS A 260 -42.45 -12.92 -31.35
N ARG A 261 -41.48 -13.68 -31.85
CA ARG A 261 -41.36 -14.07 -33.26
C ARG A 261 -41.74 -15.54 -33.50
N GLU A 262 -41.90 -16.32 -32.43
CA GLU A 262 -42.60 -17.61 -32.42
C GLU A 262 -44.10 -17.38 -32.16
#